data_AF-A0AAD6N3G9-F1
#
_entry.id   AF-A0AAD6N3G9-F1
#
_cell.length_a   1.000
_cell.length_b   1.000
_cell.length_c   1.000
_cell.angle_alpha   90.00
_cell.angle_beta   90.00
_cell.angle_gamma   90.00
#
_symmetry.space_group_name_H-M   'P 1'
#
loop_
_entity.id
_entity.type
_entity.pdbx_description
1 polymer ?
#
loop_
_entity_poly.entity_id
_entity_poly.type
_entity_poly.pdbx_seq_one_letter_code
_entity_poly.pdbx_strand_id
1 'polypeptide(L)'
;MSAKEFLADVEGGVVPVDCHEKVLRIAFIYMGEGLWLDSGVFDVVEKLHARGLSFGEGELRFNRTLDIFYLAQLSAAIYRSTDQLEGDFPSPDDFQSFYTTHHALLHSSAWRSYYSTAFLTQRTTARFYRLPDLQDLPDSDSPLGLPRQRPPAHATKLPRWAHSVARTRRRQPSLPFATLTGLALSTLETTITRLRTAHTSVPPYSETQARFWLEYMGLGSPGRSGSAKAVSREAWEPNIFGILVAQGAYDVYAWEAKYSAQLWEASAARMEVAEPDVDGVWKSEVMWCGWPDGGVGSQAWCTGWEGEVGSEEEVEFLAAVAVEETVGVKAEVGELDFAVRSHMLLGVMRATVKRGRERDVFLEELEREMVRTGRIEEGRAGRWLREVLGVVEPYVRIWEGVWPATEVERGRCYGGCCWRMGSSLQGGSFRQF
;
A
#
# COMPACT_ATOMS: atom_id res chain seq x y z
N MET A 1 -8.60 -7.93 -39.30
CA MET A 1 -7.41 -7.09 -39.04
C MET A 1 -6.69 -7.70 -37.87
N SER A 2 -5.47 -8.17 -38.09
CA SER A 2 -4.64 -8.74 -37.01
C SER A 2 -4.28 -7.67 -35.97
N ALA A 3 -3.87 -8.09 -34.78
CA ALA A 3 -3.38 -7.24 -33.71
C ALA A 3 -2.18 -6.40 -34.16
N LYS A 4 -1.25 -6.99 -34.92
CA LYS A 4 -0.07 -6.31 -35.43
C LYS A 4 -0.42 -5.23 -36.46
N GLU A 5 -1.32 -5.54 -37.40
CA GLU A 5 -1.83 -4.55 -38.36
C GLU A 5 -2.55 -3.41 -37.64
N PHE A 6 -3.42 -3.74 -36.67
CA PHE A 6 -4.12 -2.74 -35.87
C PHE A 6 -3.16 -1.80 -35.13
N LEU A 7 -2.14 -2.35 -34.48
CA LEU A 7 -1.17 -1.54 -33.75
C LEU A 7 -0.35 -0.65 -34.69
N ALA A 8 0.08 -1.18 -35.84
CA ALA A 8 0.79 -0.40 -36.86
C ALA A 8 -0.08 0.72 -37.44
N ASP A 9 -1.37 0.47 -37.68
CA ASP A 9 -2.32 1.47 -38.16
C ASP A 9 -2.58 2.57 -37.10
N VAL A 10 -2.64 2.21 -35.82
CA VAL A 10 -2.73 3.19 -34.72
C VAL A 10 -1.45 4.03 -34.64
N GLU A 11 -0.27 3.40 -34.69
CA GLU A 11 1.02 4.09 -34.66
C GLU A 11 1.24 5.01 -35.87
N GLY A 12 0.75 4.59 -37.05
CA GLY A 12 0.75 5.37 -38.27
C GLY A 12 -0.32 6.47 -38.32
N GLY A 13 -1.18 6.58 -37.31
CA GLY A 13 -2.26 7.57 -37.25
C GLY A 13 -3.43 7.29 -38.21
N VAL A 14 -3.50 6.11 -38.79
CA VAL A 14 -4.57 5.67 -39.69
C VAL A 14 -5.85 5.37 -38.90
N VAL A 15 -5.71 4.75 -37.73
CA VAL A 15 -6.83 4.42 -36.83
C VAL A 15 -6.80 5.35 -35.61
N PRO A 16 -7.81 6.23 -35.44
CA PRO A 16 -7.90 7.05 -34.25
C PRO A 16 -8.30 6.20 -33.04
N VAL A 17 -7.68 6.47 -31.89
CA VAL A 17 -8.02 5.88 -30.60
C VAL A 17 -8.98 6.82 -29.87
N ASP A 18 -10.27 6.65 -30.12
CA ASP A 18 -11.36 7.55 -29.73
C ASP A 18 -12.35 6.92 -28.73
N CYS A 19 -12.11 5.68 -28.32
CA CYS A 19 -12.97 4.98 -27.37
C CYS A 19 -12.19 4.02 -26.46
N HIS A 20 -12.81 3.73 -25.31
CA HIS A 20 -12.31 2.82 -24.28
C HIS A 20 -11.88 1.45 -24.82
N GLU A 21 -12.69 0.85 -25.69
CA GLU A 21 -12.42 -0.48 -26.26
C GLU A 21 -11.13 -0.51 -27.10
N LYS A 22 -10.81 0.57 -27.82
CA LYS A 22 -9.55 0.66 -28.57
C LYS A 22 -8.35 0.79 -27.64
N VAL A 23 -8.46 1.56 -26.54
CA VAL A 23 -7.41 1.63 -25.52
C VAL A 23 -7.19 0.26 -24.88
N LEU A 24 -8.27 -0.45 -24.54
CA LEU A 24 -8.22 -1.82 -24.04
C LEU A 24 -7.54 -2.78 -25.03
N ARG A 25 -7.85 -2.69 -26.32
CA ARG A 25 -7.24 -3.53 -27.35
C ARG A 25 -5.74 -3.31 -27.42
N ILE A 26 -5.29 -2.04 -27.40
CA ILE A 26 -3.86 -1.70 -27.39
C ILE A 26 -3.21 -2.25 -26.12
N ALA A 27 -3.84 -2.05 -24.96
CA ALA A 27 -3.35 -2.56 -23.69
C ALA A 27 -3.23 -4.09 -23.68
N PHE A 28 -4.24 -4.81 -24.19
CA PHE A 28 -4.24 -6.27 -24.32
C PHE A 28 -3.10 -6.78 -25.21
N ILE A 29 -2.84 -6.10 -26.33
CA ILE A 29 -1.71 -6.42 -27.21
C ILE A 29 -0.39 -6.24 -26.46
N TYR A 30 -0.20 -5.12 -25.76
CA TYR A 30 0.99 -4.93 -24.95
C TYR A 30 1.14 -6.03 -23.91
N MET A 31 0.07 -6.36 -23.17
CA MET A 31 0.00 -7.44 -22.16
C MET A 31 0.56 -8.78 -22.66
N GLY A 32 0.32 -9.12 -23.93
CA GLY A 32 0.81 -10.37 -24.54
C GLY A 32 2.28 -10.38 -24.98
N GLU A 33 2.93 -9.22 -25.16
CA GLU A 33 4.26 -9.13 -25.79
C GLU A 33 5.46 -9.19 -24.82
N GLY A 34 5.27 -9.43 -23.51
CA GLY A 34 6.40 -9.65 -22.59
C GLY A 34 6.26 -9.14 -21.16
N LEU A 35 5.06 -8.86 -20.66
CA LEU A 35 4.90 -8.12 -19.39
C LEU A 35 4.99 -8.94 -18.11
N TRP A 36 5.09 -10.27 -18.21
CA TRP A 36 5.49 -11.09 -17.07
C TRP A 36 6.99 -11.05 -16.80
N LEU A 37 7.81 -10.57 -17.76
CA LEU A 37 9.27 -10.56 -17.64
C LEU A 37 9.84 -9.25 -17.07
N ASP A 38 9.10 -8.14 -17.13
CA ASP A 38 9.50 -6.83 -16.59
C ASP A 38 8.68 -6.46 -15.33
N SER A 39 7.83 -5.42 -15.35
CA SER A 39 7.06 -4.91 -14.20
C SER A 39 5.53 -4.97 -14.39
N GLY A 40 5.02 -5.77 -15.33
CA GLY A 40 3.58 -6.02 -15.49
C GLY A 40 2.77 -4.78 -15.82
N VAL A 41 1.62 -4.62 -15.15
CA VAL A 41 0.70 -3.49 -15.36
C VAL A 41 1.37 -2.11 -15.26
N PHE A 42 2.45 -1.98 -14.49
CA PHE A 42 3.17 -0.73 -14.31
C PHE A 42 3.91 -0.27 -15.56
N ASP A 43 4.47 -1.19 -16.36
CA ASP A 43 5.15 -0.81 -17.60
C ASP A 43 4.16 -0.52 -18.73
N VAL A 44 3.00 -1.19 -18.73
CA VAL A 44 1.95 -0.93 -19.73
C VAL A 44 1.37 0.46 -19.56
N VAL A 45 1.12 0.89 -18.33
CA VAL A 45 0.58 2.24 -18.12
C VAL A 45 1.55 3.31 -18.64
N GLU A 46 2.87 3.13 -18.44
CA GLU A 46 3.88 4.04 -18.99
C GLU A 46 3.87 4.04 -20.53
N LYS A 47 3.76 2.86 -21.16
CA LYS A 47 3.64 2.74 -22.62
C LYS A 47 2.40 3.43 -23.17
N LEU A 48 1.26 3.31 -22.48
CA LEU A 48 0.02 3.99 -22.85
C LEU A 48 0.16 5.51 -22.71
N HIS A 49 0.67 5.97 -21.56
CA HIS A 49 0.85 7.40 -21.28
C HIS A 49 1.82 8.07 -22.24
N ALA A 50 2.94 7.41 -22.59
CA ALA A 50 3.90 7.90 -23.57
C ALA A 50 3.29 8.13 -24.96
N ARG A 51 2.20 7.42 -25.28
CA ARG A 51 1.43 7.57 -26.53
C ARG A 51 0.21 8.49 -26.39
N GLY A 52 0.08 9.16 -25.24
CA GLY A 52 -1.05 10.06 -24.95
C GLY A 52 -2.38 9.35 -24.71
N LEU A 53 -2.33 8.05 -24.42
CA LEU A 53 -3.49 7.18 -24.19
C LEU A 53 -3.77 7.03 -22.69
N SER A 54 -5.04 7.00 -22.33
CA SER A 54 -5.54 6.76 -20.97
C SER A 54 -6.97 6.21 -21.06
N PHE A 55 -7.37 5.43 -20.07
CA PHE A 55 -8.75 4.97 -19.89
C PHE A 55 -9.63 6.04 -19.26
N GLY A 56 -9.04 6.99 -18.54
CA GLY A 56 -9.74 8.10 -17.95
C GLY A 56 -10.08 9.22 -18.94
N GLU A 57 -11.21 9.88 -18.72
CA GLU A 57 -11.65 11.05 -19.48
C GLU A 57 -11.75 12.28 -18.57
N GLY A 58 -11.70 13.48 -19.17
CA GLY A 58 -11.82 14.75 -18.42
C GLY A 58 -10.76 14.88 -17.32
N GLU A 59 -11.20 15.13 -16.09
CA GLU A 59 -10.32 15.25 -14.90
C GLU A 59 -9.63 13.93 -14.51
N LEU A 60 -10.12 12.79 -15.02
CA LEU A 60 -9.52 11.47 -14.77
C LEU A 60 -8.53 11.06 -15.87
N ARG A 61 -8.31 11.89 -16.90
CA ARG A 61 -7.35 11.58 -17.96
C ARG A 61 -5.93 11.50 -17.38
N PHE A 62 -5.20 10.45 -17.74
CA PHE A 62 -3.87 10.10 -17.20
C PHE A 62 -3.88 9.87 -15.69
N ASN A 63 -5.00 9.40 -15.14
CA ASN A 63 -5.07 8.97 -13.76
C ASN A 63 -4.43 7.58 -13.63
N ARG A 64 -3.24 7.53 -13.04
CA ARG A 64 -2.45 6.30 -12.88
C ARG A 64 -3.24 5.19 -12.19
N THR A 65 -4.02 5.52 -11.16
CA THR A 65 -4.84 4.52 -10.45
C THR A 65 -5.91 3.92 -11.36
N LEU A 66 -6.68 4.77 -12.05
CA LEU A 66 -7.73 4.30 -12.95
C LEU A 66 -7.15 3.48 -14.12
N ASP A 67 -6.01 3.93 -14.64
CA ASP A 67 -5.39 3.27 -15.78
C ASP A 67 -4.80 1.91 -15.39
N ILE A 68 -4.10 1.81 -14.26
CA ILE A 68 -3.61 0.53 -13.73
C ILE A 68 -4.77 -0.38 -13.31
N PHE A 69 -5.87 0.16 -12.78
CA PHE A 69 -7.05 -0.65 -12.48
C PHE A 69 -7.56 -1.40 -13.71
N TYR A 70 -7.69 -0.74 -14.85
CA TYR A 70 -8.12 -1.41 -16.08
C TYR A 70 -7.11 -2.45 -16.58
N LEU A 71 -5.82 -2.21 -16.36
CA LEU A 71 -4.77 -3.19 -16.65
C LEU A 71 -4.83 -4.40 -15.70
N ALA A 72 -5.10 -4.19 -14.42
CA ALA A 72 -5.31 -5.26 -13.44
C ALA A 72 -6.56 -6.10 -13.78
N GLN A 73 -7.64 -5.45 -14.22
CA GLN A 73 -8.84 -6.13 -14.73
C GLN A 73 -8.55 -6.96 -15.98
N LEU A 74 -7.72 -6.44 -16.89
CA LEU A 74 -7.22 -7.16 -18.05
C LEU A 74 -6.42 -8.40 -17.64
N SER A 75 -5.51 -8.27 -16.68
CA SER A 75 -4.75 -9.39 -16.13
C SER A 75 -5.66 -10.44 -15.49
N ALA A 76 -6.67 -10.03 -14.72
CA ALA A 76 -7.66 -10.96 -14.15
C ALA A 76 -8.48 -11.68 -15.23
N ALA A 77 -8.91 -10.97 -16.28
CA ALA A 77 -9.62 -11.56 -17.41
C ALA A 77 -8.75 -12.55 -18.21
N ILE A 78 -7.47 -12.23 -18.43
CA ILE A 78 -6.49 -13.14 -19.03
C ILE A 78 -6.36 -14.38 -18.15
N TYR A 79 -6.13 -14.18 -16.85
CA TYR A 79 -5.99 -15.25 -15.87
C TYR A 79 -7.20 -16.20 -15.87
N ARG A 80 -8.43 -15.65 -15.91
CA ARG A 80 -9.69 -16.42 -16.02
C ARG A 80 -9.89 -17.14 -17.35
N SER A 81 -9.18 -16.71 -18.41
CA SER A 81 -9.22 -17.34 -19.74
C SER A 81 -8.21 -18.48 -19.88
N THR A 82 -7.33 -18.64 -18.90
CA THR A 82 -6.28 -19.67 -18.87
C THR A 82 -6.56 -20.64 -17.73
N ASP A 83 -5.97 -21.84 -17.76
CA ASP A 83 -5.90 -22.74 -16.60
C ASP A 83 -4.88 -22.25 -15.55
N GLN A 84 -4.76 -20.92 -15.42
CA GLN A 84 -4.12 -20.14 -14.36
C GLN A 84 -2.59 -20.28 -14.22
N LEU A 85 -2.01 -21.38 -14.69
CA LEU A 85 -0.57 -21.66 -14.74
C LEU A 85 -0.17 -22.54 -15.95
N GLU A 86 -1.09 -23.28 -16.57
CA GLU A 86 -0.79 -24.27 -17.64
C GLU A 86 -1.51 -24.02 -18.98
N GLY A 87 -2.18 -22.87 -19.14
CA GLY A 87 -2.91 -22.53 -20.38
C GLY A 87 -2.15 -21.60 -21.33
N ASP A 88 -2.39 -21.75 -22.64
CA ASP A 88 -1.93 -20.78 -23.64
C ASP A 88 -2.61 -19.43 -23.39
N PHE A 89 -1.83 -18.34 -23.51
CA PHE A 89 -2.37 -17.00 -23.43
C PHE A 89 -3.41 -16.76 -24.53
N PRO A 90 -4.50 -16.01 -24.23
CA PRO A 90 -5.45 -15.65 -25.27
C PRO A 90 -4.73 -14.85 -26.36
N SER A 91 -4.95 -15.23 -27.62
CA SER A 91 -4.30 -14.58 -28.75
C SER A 91 -4.70 -13.10 -28.82
N PRO A 92 -3.75 -12.16 -29.05
CA PRO A 92 -4.05 -10.76 -29.33
C PRO A 92 -5.06 -10.56 -30.48
N ASP A 93 -5.09 -11.48 -31.44
CA ASP A 93 -6.03 -11.46 -32.57
C ASP A 93 -7.48 -11.74 -32.16
N ASP A 94 -7.70 -12.42 -31.03
CA ASP A 94 -9.02 -12.83 -30.52
C ASP A 94 -9.66 -11.82 -29.55
N PHE A 95 -9.12 -10.59 -29.50
CA PHE A 95 -9.56 -9.54 -28.56
C PHE A 95 -11.07 -9.34 -28.50
N GLN A 96 -11.79 -9.38 -29.62
CA GLN A 96 -13.24 -9.13 -29.61
C GLN A 96 -14.02 -10.20 -28.84
N SER A 97 -13.63 -11.46 -29.03
CA SER A 97 -14.22 -12.60 -28.31
C SER A 97 -13.88 -12.52 -26.83
N PHE A 98 -12.61 -12.24 -26.52
CA PHE A 98 -12.13 -12.01 -25.15
C PHE A 98 -12.90 -10.89 -24.44
N TYR A 99 -13.05 -9.72 -25.09
CA TYR A 99 -13.76 -8.57 -24.54
C TYR A 99 -15.24 -8.87 -24.29
N THR A 100 -15.88 -9.62 -25.19
CA THR A 100 -17.29 -10.00 -25.04
C THR A 100 -17.49 -10.94 -23.86
N THR A 101 -16.61 -11.94 -23.70
CA THR A 101 -16.64 -12.90 -22.59
C THR A 101 -16.43 -12.21 -21.24
N HIS A 102 -15.50 -11.25 -21.18
CA HIS A 102 -15.10 -10.56 -19.94
C HIS A 102 -15.66 -9.14 -19.82
N HIS A 103 -16.74 -8.83 -20.53
CA HIS A 103 -17.29 -7.48 -20.64
C HIS A 103 -17.58 -6.85 -19.27
N ALA A 104 -18.04 -7.63 -18.29
CA ALA A 104 -18.33 -7.17 -16.93
C ALA A 104 -17.10 -6.62 -16.17
N LEU A 105 -15.90 -7.11 -16.48
CA LEU A 105 -14.65 -6.60 -15.91
C LEU A 105 -14.11 -5.40 -16.70
N LEU A 106 -14.31 -5.43 -18.02
CA LEU A 106 -13.59 -4.55 -18.94
C LEU A 106 -14.39 -3.32 -19.38
N HIS A 107 -15.71 -3.26 -19.18
CA HIS A 107 -16.50 -2.13 -19.64
C HIS A 107 -16.06 -0.78 -19.03
N SER A 108 -16.28 0.33 -19.75
CA SER A 108 -15.79 1.67 -19.39
C SER A 108 -16.36 2.25 -18.09
N SER A 109 -17.41 1.64 -17.53
CA SER A 109 -18.00 2.02 -16.25
C SER A 109 -17.70 1.03 -15.10
N ALA A 110 -16.91 -0.03 -15.36
CA ALA A 110 -16.61 -1.07 -14.37
C ALA A 110 -15.99 -0.49 -13.09
N TRP A 111 -15.10 0.50 -13.26
CA TRP A 111 -14.39 1.16 -12.14
C TRP A 111 -15.33 1.74 -11.08
N ARG A 112 -16.57 2.11 -11.44
CA ARG A 112 -17.53 2.75 -10.51
C ARG A 112 -17.97 1.84 -9.36
N SER A 113 -17.82 0.53 -9.51
CA SER A 113 -18.08 -0.45 -8.45
C SER A 113 -16.91 -0.54 -7.47
N TYR A 114 -15.70 -0.14 -7.88
CA TYR A 114 -14.45 -0.31 -7.14
C TYR A 114 -13.93 0.98 -6.54
N TYR A 115 -14.15 2.11 -7.22
CA TYR A 115 -13.66 3.41 -6.78
C TYR A 115 -14.76 4.45 -6.61
N SER A 116 -14.63 5.27 -5.57
CA SER A 116 -15.35 6.53 -5.50
C SER A 116 -14.69 7.59 -6.39
N THR A 117 -15.49 8.45 -7.01
CA THR A 117 -14.94 9.55 -7.82
C THR A 117 -14.09 10.50 -6.98
N ALA A 118 -14.52 10.80 -5.75
CA ALA A 118 -13.79 11.65 -4.82
C ALA A 118 -12.40 11.09 -4.48
N PHE A 119 -12.25 9.76 -4.41
CA PHE A 119 -10.96 9.11 -4.20
C PHE A 119 -10.05 9.20 -5.42
N LEU A 120 -10.58 8.97 -6.63
CA LEU A 120 -9.79 9.04 -7.87
C LEU A 120 -9.30 10.46 -8.18
N THR A 121 -10.08 11.50 -7.86
CA THR A 121 -9.69 12.89 -8.13
C THR A 121 -8.65 13.44 -7.14
N GLN A 122 -8.30 12.70 -6.10
CA GLN A 122 -7.20 13.08 -5.22
C GLN A 122 -5.87 13.11 -5.99
N ARG A 123 -5.07 14.15 -5.78
CA ARG A 123 -3.75 14.28 -6.45
C ARG A 123 -2.84 13.09 -6.22
N THR A 124 -2.88 12.48 -5.03
CA THR A 124 -2.06 11.31 -4.70
C THR A 124 -2.52 10.09 -5.51
N THR A 125 -3.82 9.79 -5.52
CA THR A 125 -4.42 8.68 -6.27
C THR A 125 -4.26 8.84 -7.79
N ALA A 126 -4.35 10.07 -8.30
CA ALA A 126 -4.11 10.32 -9.71
C ALA A 126 -2.65 10.07 -10.14
N ARG A 127 -1.69 10.21 -9.21
CA ARG A 127 -0.25 10.09 -9.48
C ARG A 127 0.35 8.74 -9.12
N PHE A 128 -0.22 8.06 -8.14
CA PHE A 128 0.26 6.78 -7.64
C PHE A 128 -0.89 5.79 -7.61
N TYR A 129 -0.60 4.55 -8.01
CA TYR A 129 -1.55 3.46 -7.96
C TYR A 129 -1.97 3.17 -6.52
N ARG A 130 -3.27 3.22 -6.28
CA ARG A 130 -3.90 2.83 -5.01
C ARG A 130 -4.94 1.78 -5.28
N LEU A 131 -5.04 0.81 -4.38
CA LEU A 131 -6.09 -0.19 -4.45
C LEU A 131 -7.48 0.47 -4.29
N PRO A 132 -8.53 -0.15 -4.85
CA PRO A 132 -9.92 0.27 -4.69
C PRO A 132 -10.34 0.63 -3.26
N ASP A 133 -11.09 1.73 -3.11
CA ASP A 133 -11.65 2.15 -1.81
C ASP A 133 -13.03 1.51 -1.53
N LEU A 134 -13.77 1.13 -2.58
CA LEU A 134 -15.13 0.60 -2.48
C LEU A 134 -15.24 -0.92 -2.54
N GLN A 135 -14.42 -1.65 -3.30
CA GLN A 135 -14.46 -3.12 -3.45
C GLN A 135 -13.08 -3.69 -3.75
N ASP A 136 -12.73 -4.87 -3.26
CA ASP A 136 -11.43 -5.50 -3.54
C ASP A 136 -11.22 -5.75 -5.04
N LEU A 137 -9.97 -5.80 -5.49
CA LEU A 137 -9.68 -6.22 -6.86
C LEU A 137 -10.16 -7.66 -7.08
N PRO A 138 -10.66 -8.00 -8.28
CA PRO A 138 -11.04 -9.36 -8.60
C PRO A 138 -9.89 -10.34 -8.34
N ASP A 139 -10.26 -11.50 -7.80
CA ASP A 139 -9.37 -12.65 -7.58
C ASP A 139 -8.22 -12.40 -6.60
N SER A 140 -8.15 -11.21 -5.96
CA SER A 140 -7.07 -10.83 -5.02
C SER A 140 -7.24 -11.36 -3.60
N ASP A 141 -8.27 -12.17 -3.35
CA ASP A 141 -8.63 -12.72 -2.04
C ASP A 141 -8.17 -14.16 -1.81
N SER A 142 -7.46 -14.76 -2.77
CA SER A 142 -7.08 -16.17 -2.75
C SER A 142 -5.64 -16.36 -3.26
N PRO A 143 -4.97 -17.47 -2.94
CA PRO A 143 -3.65 -17.75 -3.49
C PRO A 143 -3.71 -17.85 -5.03
N LEU A 144 -2.68 -17.32 -5.69
CA LEU A 144 -2.54 -17.50 -7.13
C LEU A 144 -2.38 -18.99 -7.47
N GLY A 145 -3.04 -19.43 -8.53
CA GLY A 145 -3.15 -20.83 -8.96
C GLY A 145 -4.16 -21.67 -8.16
N LEU A 146 -4.70 -21.17 -7.04
CA LEU A 146 -5.63 -21.89 -6.17
C LEU A 146 -6.81 -20.99 -5.74
N PRO A 147 -7.58 -20.43 -6.69
CA PRO A 147 -8.68 -19.53 -6.38
C PRO A 147 -9.81 -20.27 -5.67
N ARG A 148 -10.39 -19.60 -4.67
CA ARG A 148 -11.57 -20.13 -4.00
C ARG A 148 -12.82 -19.75 -4.78
N GLN A 149 -13.81 -20.63 -4.77
CA GLN A 149 -15.14 -20.29 -5.26
C GLN A 149 -15.93 -19.60 -4.14
N ARG A 150 -15.67 -18.31 -3.95
CA ARG A 150 -16.37 -17.47 -2.97
C ARG A 150 -17.02 -16.27 -3.65
N PRO A 151 -18.17 -15.80 -3.15
CA PRO A 151 -18.75 -14.56 -3.65
C PRO A 151 -17.78 -13.40 -3.37
N PRO A 152 -17.74 -12.37 -4.24
CA PRO A 152 -16.92 -11.19 -4.00
C PRO A 152 -17.24 -10.58 -2.62
N ALA A 153 -16.21 -10.37 -1.81
CA ALA A 153 -16.31 -9.78 -0.49
C ALA A 153 -15.18 -8.77 -0.28
N HIS A 154 -15.32 -7.87 0.69
CA HIS A 154 -14.25 -7.00 1.16
C HIS A 154 -13.25 -7.78 2.04
N ALA A 155 -12.68 -8.84 1.49
CA ALA A 155 -11.92 -9.83 2.23
C ALA A 155 -10.53 -9.31 2.63
N THR A 156 -9.88 -8.50 1.79
CA THR A 156 -8.47 -8.14 1.92
C THR A 156 -8.24 -6.82 2.66
N LYS A 157 -9.20 -5.90 2.61
CA LYS A 157 -9.05 -4.53 3.14
C LYS A 157 -8.71 -4.48 4.64
N LEU A 158 -9.51 -5.15 5.48
CA LEU A 158 -9.28 -5.19 6.93
C LEU A 158 -8.00 -5.95 7.32
N PRO A 159 -7.72 -7.16 6.78
CA PRO A 159 -6.43 -7.82 6.97
C PRO A 159 -5.23 -6.96 6.58
N ARG A 160 -5.28 -6.27 5.43
CA ARG A 160 -4.19 -5.40 4.96
C ARG A 160 -3.91 -4.27 5.93
N TRP A 161 -4.97 -3.58 6.37
CA TRP A 161 -4.86 -2.54 7.39
C TRP A 161 -4.23 -3.10 8.68
N ALA A 162 -4.71 -4.24 9.17
CA ALA A 162 -4.18 -4.87 10.39
C ALA A 162 -2.71 -5.29 10.22
N HIS A 163 -2.31 -5.73 9.03
CA HIS A 163 -0.92 -6.02 8.70
C HIS A 163 -0.06 -4.76 8.84
N SER A 164 -0.50 -3.63 8.29
CA SER A 164 0.16 -2.32 8.43
C SER A 164 0.27 -1.86 9.89
N VAL A 165 -0.75 -2.10 10.72
CA VAL A 165 -0.72 -1.80 12.17
C VAL A 165 0.32 -2.69 12.89
N ALA A 166 0.30 -3.99 12.66
CA ALA A 166 1.25 -4.93 13.28
C ALA A 166 2.70 -4.63 12.89
N ARG A 167 2.95 -4.28 11.61
CA ARG A 167 4.27 -3.83 11.15
C ARG A 167 4.69 -2.52 11.82
N THR A 168 3.79 -1.56 11.93
CA THR A 168 4.04 -0.30 12.63
C THR A 168 4.45 -0.54 14.08
N ARG A 169 3.75 -1.44 14.79
CA ARG A 169 4.12 -1.79 16.17
C ARG A 169 5.53 -2.36 16.27
N ARG A 170 5.95 -3.18 15.30
CA ARG A 170 7.33 -3.72 15.23
C ARG A 170 8.37 -2.62 14.96
N ARG A 171 8.03 -1.64 14.13
CA ARG A 171 8.87 -0.47 13.83
C ARG A 171 9.01 0.47 15.03
N GLN A 172 7.96 0.56 15.85
CA GLN A 172 7.81 1.57 16.90
C GLN A 172 7.64 0.93 18.28
N PRO A 173 8.75 0.39 18.85
CA PRO A 173 8.70 -0.25 20.15
C PRO A 173 8.39 0.75 21.29
N SER A 174 8.74 2.02 21.12
CA SER A 174 8.59 3.10 22.11
C SER A 174 7.14 3.56 22.30
N LEU A 175 6.30 3.47 21.27
CA LEU A 175 4.90 3.85 21.40
C LEU A 175 4.15 2.83 22.27
N PRO A 176 3.44 3.25 23.34
CA PRO A 176 2.71 2.33 24.19
C PRO A 176 1.68 1.52 23.39
N PHE A 177 1.59 0.22 23.69
CA PHE A 177 0.69 -0.70 22.98
C PHE A 177 -0.76 -0.23 22.99
N ALA A 178 -1.26 0.22 24.15
CA ALA A 178 -2.62 0.73 24.29
C ALA A 178 -2.88 1.97 23.41
N THR A 179 -1.92 2.89 23.35
CA THR A 179 -2.00 4.09 22.49
C THR A 179 -2.06 3.72 21.02
N LEU A 180 -1.16 2.85 20.54
CA LEU A 180 -1.14 2.41 19.14
C LEU A 180 -2.44 1.70 18.76
N THR A 181 -2.94 0.80 19.59
CA THR A 181 -4.21 0.10 19.35
C THR A 181 -5.40 1.06 19.35
N GLY A 182 -5.44 2.04 20.27
CA GLY A 182 -6.47 3.06 20.31
C GLY A 182 -6.49 3.95 19.06
N LEU A 183 -5.31 4.38 18.58
CA LEU A 183 -5.18 5.13 17.32
C LEU A 183 -5.65 4.29 16.13
N ALA A 184 -5.27 3.01 16.08
CA ALA A 184 -5.66 2.11 15.01
C ALA A 184 -7.19 1.99 14.92
N LEU A 185 -7.86 1.63 16.02
CA LEU A 185 -9.31 1.42 16.04
C LEU A 185 -10.09 2.72 15.72
N SER A 186 -9.71 3.84 16.35
CA SER A 186 -10.40 5.13 16.14
C SER A 186 -10.26 5.68 14.73
N THR A 187 -9.07 5.57 14.11
CA THR A 187 -8.85 6.02 12.72
C THR A 187 -9.58 5.12 11.72
N LEU A 188 -9.62 3.81 11.97
CA LEU A 188 -10.37 2.87 11.15
C LEU A 188 -11.88 3.18 11.19
N GLU A 189 -12.46 3.33 12.39
CA GLU A 189 -13.87 3.67 12.58
C GLU A 189 -14.23 4.99 11.87
N THR A 190 -13.42 6.03 12.06
CA THR A 190 -13.62 7.34 11.44
C THR A 190 -13.60 7.24 9.92
N THR A 191 -12.63 6.51 9.36
CA THR A 191 -12.45 6.39 7.90
C THR A 191 -13.59 5.61 7.27
N ILE A 192 -13.98 4.48 7.86
CA ILE A 192 -15.11 3.66 7.37
C ILE A 192 -16.42 4.47 7.46
N THR A 193 -16.67 5.16 8.57
CA THR A 193 -17.87 5.99 8.76
C THR A 193 -17.95 7.11 7.73
N ARG A 194 -16.83 7.81 7.49
CA ARG A 194 -16.71 8.84 6.45
C ARG A 194 -17.03 8.30 5.06
N LEU A 195 -16.43 7.16 4.69
CA LEU A 195 -16.65 6.56 3.37
C LEU A 195 -18.09 6.08 3.19
N ARG A 196 -18.66 5.44 4.22
CA ARG A 196 -20.03 4.92 4.22
C ARG A 196 -21.10 6.01 4.14
N THR A 197 -20.80 7.21 4.64
CA THR A 197 -21.69 8.39 4.52
C THR A 197 -21.95 8.74 3.05
N ALA A 198 -20.95 8.56 2.17
CA ALA A 198 -21.09 8.77 0.73
C ALA A 198 -21.50 7.48 -0.02
N HIS A 199 -21.14 6.31 0.51
CA HIS A 199 -21.31 5.02 -0.16
C HIS A 199 -21.86 3.95 0.80
N THR A 200 -23.18 3.80 0.84
CA THR A 200 -23.87 2.87 1.75
C THR A 200 -23.59 1.39 1.50
N SER A 201 -23.02 1.05 0.34
CA SER A 201 -22.54 -0.29 -0.02
C SER A 201 -21.32 -0.72 0.81
N VAL A 202 -20.57 0.22 1.36
CA VAL A 202 -19.40 -0.09 2.19
C VAL A 202 -19.87 -0.67 3.54
N PRO A 203 -19.34 -1.82 3.98
CA PRO A 203 -19.69 -2.42 5.26
C PRO A 203 -19.51 -1.45 6.44
N PRO A 204 -20.38 -1.49 7.46
CA PRO A 204 -20.18 -0.70 8.67
C PRO A 204 -18.94 -1.15 9.44
N TYR A 205 -18.39 -0.25 10.25
CA TYR A 205 -17.28 -0.57 11.14
C TYR A 205 -17.69 -1.66 12.15
N SER A 206 -16.81 -2.62 12.39
CA SER A 206 -16.94 -3.62 13.46
C SER A 206 -15.65 -3.70 14.25
N GLU A 207 -15.72 -3.35 15.54
CA GLU A 207 -14.56 -3.52 16.43
C GLU A 207 -14.21 -5.00 16.60
N THR A 208 -15.18 -5.91 16.55
CA THR A 208 -14.96 -7.37 16.59
C THR A 208 -14.06 -7.80 15.43
N GLN A 209 -14.42 -7.41 14.21
CA GLN A 209 -13.65 -7.77 13.01
C GLN A 209 -12.26 -7.12 13.04
N ALA A 210 -12.17 -5.85 13.44
CA ALA A 210 -10.89 -5.14 13.57
C ALA A 210 -9.96 -5.83 14.57
N ARG A 211 -10.44 -6.15 15.78
CA ARG A 211 -9.66 -6.83 16.82
C ARG A 211 -9.22 -8.24 16.39
N PHE A 212 -10.11 -9.00 15.74
CA PHE A 212 -9.75 -10.31 15.19
C PHE A 212 -8.55 -10.20 14.25
N TRP A 213 -8.58 -9.28 13.29
CA TRP A 213 -7.49 -9.13 12.32
C TRP A 213 -6.21 -8.60 12.94
N LEU A 214 -6.30 -7.70 13.92
CA LEU A 214 -5.13 -7.26 14.68
C LEU A 214 -4.46 -8.45 15.41
N GLU A 215 -5.24 -9.29 16.09
CA GLU A 215 -4.74 -10.50 16.75
C GLU A 215 -4.12 -11.47 15.73
N TYR A 216 -4.83 -11.76 14.63
CA TYR A 216 -4.37 -12.66 13.56
C TYR A 216 -3.04 -12.19 12.95
N MET A 217 -2.85 -10.88 12.77
CA MET A 217 -1.62 -10.28 12.26
C MET A 217 -0.49 -10.19 13.32
N GLY A 218 -0.75 -10.69 14.54
CA GLY A 218 0.21 -10.78 15.63
C GLY A 218 0.38 -9.47 16.41
N LEU A 219 -0.61 -8.58 16.41
CA LEU A 219 -0.60 -7.39 17.25
C LEU A 219 -0.67 -7.79 18.73
N GLY A 220 0.45 -7.70 19.44
CA GLY A 220 0.56 -8.03 20.87
C GLY A 220 1.31 -9.33 21.16
N SER A 221 1.57 -10.16 20.15
CA SER A 221 2.46 -11.30 20.29
C SER A 221 3.93 -10.82 20.29
N PRO A 222 4.72 -11.10 21.35
CA PRO A 222 6.17 -11.04 21.21
C PRO A 222 6.52 -11.99 20.06
N GLY A 223 7.18 -11.47 19.03
CA GLY A 223 7.23 -12.09 17.70
C GLY A 223 7.44 -13.60 17.75
N ARG A 224 6.82 -14.33 16.80
CA ARG A 224 6.91 -15.80 16.62
C ARG A 224 8.33 -16.35 16.39
N SER A 225 9.37 -15.55 16.65
CA SER A 225 10.75 -15.95 16.78
C SER A 225 11.24 -15.52 18.16
N GLY A 226 11.37 -16.47 19.08
CA GLY A 226 12.02 -16.31 20.38
C GLY A 226 13.52 -16.05 20.30
N SER A 227 14.00 -15.41 19.24
CA SER A 227 15.35 -14.86 19.19
C SER A 227 15.25 -13.35 19.35
N ALA A 228 15.96 -12.80 20.33
CA ALA A 228 16.26 -11.38 20.46
C ALA A 228 17.17 -10.90 19.30
N LYS A 229 16.83 -11.26 18.06
CA LYS A 229 17.45 -10.73 16.85
C LYS A 229 16.70 -9.46 16.47
N ALA A 230 17.45 -8.51 15.93
CA ALA A 230 17.05 -7.21 15.44
C ALA A 230 15.60 -7.15 14.95
N VAL A 231 14.91 -6.01 15.18
CA VAL A 231 13.64 -5.66 14.52
C VAL A 231 13.69 -6.20 13.10
N SER A 232 12.83 -7.19 12.77
CA SER A 232 13.01 -7.93 11.53
C SER A 232 13.04 -6.96 10.36
N ARG A 233 14.03 -7.10 9.47
CA ARG A 233 14.20 -6.25 8.28
C ARG A 233 12.89 -6.16 7.48
N GLU A 234 12.13 -7.24 7.47
CA GLU A 234 10.77 -7.40 6.93
C GLU A 234 9.78 -6.33 7.43
N ALA A 235 9.91 -5.92 8.69
CA ALA A 235 9.06 -4.87 9.24
C ALA A 235 9.26 -3.57 8.45
N TRP A 236 10.44 -3.29 7.90
CA TRP A 236 10.83 -2.05 7.24
C TRP A 236 10.74 -2.06 5.71
N GLU A 237 10.51 -3.22 5.10
CA GLU A 237 10.35 -3.36 3.65
C GLU A 237 9.06 -2.68 3.13
N PRO A 238 8.82 -2.59 1.81
CA PRO A 238 7.52 -2.17 1.28
C PRO A 238 6.36 -2.99 1.88
N ASN A 239 5.13 -2.46 1.84
CA ASN A 239 3.97 -3.31 2.09
C ASN A 239 3.85 -4.29 0.91
N ILE A 240 3.79 -5.58 1.24
CA ILE A 240 3.70 -6.68 0.26
C ILE A 240 2.52 -7.57 0.59
N PHE A 241 1.47 -7.02 1.22
CA PHE A 241 0.31 -7.79 1.67
C PHE A 241 -0.33 -8.57 0.53
N GLY A 242 -0.51 -7.95 -0.65
CA GLY A 242 -1.12 -8.61 -1.80
C GLY A 242 -0.29 -9.79 -2.28
N ILE A 243 1.05 -9.65 -2.26
CA ILE A 243 1.99 -10.74 -2.56
C ILE A 243 1.86 -11.86 -1.54
N LEU A 244 1.77 -11.54 -0.25
CA LEU A 244 1.65 -12.54 0.82
C LEU A 244 0.32 -13.30 0.74
N VAL A 245 -0.78 -12.64 0.36
CA VAL A 245 -2.06 -13.32 0.08
C VAL A 245 -1.93 -14.24 -1.13
N ALA A 246 -1.33 -13.77 -2.23
CA ALA A 246 -1.11 -14.58 -3.43
C ALA A 246 -0.27 -15.84 -3.17
N GLN A 247 0.71 -15.75 -2.28
CA GLN A 247 1.54 -16.88 -1.85
C GLN A 247 0.82 -17.83 -0.88
N GLY A 248 -0.37 -17.47 -0.37
CA GLY A 248 -1.08 -18.21 0.67
C GLY A 248 -0.48 -18.06 2.08
N ALA A 249 0.33 -17.01 2.32
CA ALA A 249 0.90 -16.73 3.64
C ALA A 249 -0.15 -16.20 4.63
N TYR A 250 -1.20 -15.55 4.11
CA TYR A 250 -2.35 -15.08 4.89
C TYR A 250 -3.66 -15.60 4.32
N ASP A 251 -4.47 -16.18 5.20
CA ASP A 251 -5.84 -16.56 4.86
C ASP A 251 -6.79 -15.42 5.23
N VAL A 252 -7.25 -14.68 4.23
CA VAL A 252 -8.19 -13.56 4.42
C VAL A 252 -9.61 -14.00 4.83
N TYR A 253 -9.86 -15.31 4.97
CA TYR A 253 -11.08 -15.86 5.56
C TYR A 253 -10.81 -16.65 6.86
N ALA A 254 -9.65 -16.47 7.48
CA ALA A 254 -9.31 -17.12 8.75
C ALA A 254 -10.34 -16.89 9.88
N TRP A 255 -11.17 -15.85 9.78
CA TRP A 255 -12.24 -15.57 10.73
C TRP A 255 -13.27 -16.70 10.82
N GLU A 256 -13.47 -17.48 9.77
CA GLU A 256 -14.42 -18.60 9.72
C GLU A 256 -14.09 -19.71 10.72
N ALA A 257 -12.84 -19.75 11.21
CA ALA A 257 -12.46 -20.64 12.29
C ALA A 257 -13.07 -20.26 13.65
N LYS A 258 -13.31 -18.97 13.88
CA LYS A 258 -13.73 -18.43 15.17
C LYS A 258 -15.17 -17.93 15.16
N TYR A 259 -15.69 -17.49 14.01
CA TYR A 259 -16.98 -16.83 13.91
C TYR A 259 -17.87 -17.47 12.84
N SER A 260 -19.15 -17.66 13.16
CA SER A 260 -20.18 -17.95 12.16
C SER A 260 -20.40 -16.72 11.28
N ALA A 261 -20.78 -16.93 10.01
CA ALA A 261 -21.09 -15.82 9.11
C ALA A 261 -22.19 -14.91 9.68
N GLN A 262 -23.18 -15.48 10.39
CA GLN A 262 -24.24 -14.71 11.04
C GLN A 262 -23.69 -13.78 12.12
N LEU A 263 -22.80 -14.28 13.00
CA LEU A 263 -22.21 -13.45 14.05
C LEU A 263 -21.22 -12.42 13.46
N TRP A 264 -20.42 -12.84 12.48
CA TRP A 264 -19.45 -11.98 11.81
C TRP A 264 -20.11 -10.76 11.17
N GLU A 265 -21.19 -10.96 10.41
CA GLU A 265 -21.94 -9.87 9.78
C GLU A 265 -22.74 -9.05 10.79
N ALA A 266 -23.38 -9.70 11.77
CA ALA A 266 -24.14 -9.00 12.80
C ALA A 266 -23.24 -8.17 13.74
N SER A 267 -21.96 -8.50 13.86
CA SER A 267 -21.02 -7.80 14.75
C SER A 267 -20.88 -6.32 14.41
N ALA A 268 -20.99 -5.94 13.14
CA ALA A 268 -20.89 -4.55 12.71
C ALA A 268 -22.13 -3.71 13.08
N ALA A 269 -23.26 -4.36 13.38
CA ALA A 269 -24.45 -3.69 13.90
C ALA A 269 -24.46 -3.59 15.44
N ARG A 270 -23.57 -4.33 16.11
CA ARG A 270 -23.43 -4.32 17.58
C ARG A 270 -22.35 -3.32 17.95
N MET A 271 -22.61 -2.48 18.97
CA MET A 271 -21.58 -1.58 19.52
C MET A 271 -20.64 -2.28 20.51
N GLU A 272 -20.76 -3.60 20.66
CA GLU A 272 -19.98 -4.41 21.61
C GLU A 272 -19.17 -5.46 20.85
N VAL A 273 -17.97 -5.76 21.38
CA VAL A 273 -17.10 -6.81 20.85
C VAL A 273 -17.73 -8.17 21.12
N ALA A 274 -17.95 -8.95 20.06
CA ALA A 274 -18.52 -10.28 20.16
C ALA A 274 -17.43 -11.34 20.38
N GLU A 275 -17.71 -12.27 21.30
CA GLU A 275 -16.88 -13.46 21.50
C GLU A 275 -17.07 -14.47 20.35
N PRO A 276 -16.05 -15.27 20.00
CA PRO A 276 -16.15 -16.39 19.06
C PRO A 276 -17.30 -17.35 19.38
N ASP A 277 -18.04 -17.78 18.35
CA ASP A 277 -19.15 -18.74 18.45
C ASP A 277 -18.88 -20.08 17.73
N VAL A 278 -17.67 -20.25 17.18
CA VAL A 278 -17.23 -21.48 16.51
C VAL A 278 -16.06 -22.10 17.27
N ASP A 279 -16.07 -23.42 17.40
CA ASP A 279 -15.14 -24.21 18.22
C ASP A 279 -13.69 -24.30 17.65
N GLY A 280 -13.31 -23.48 16.66
CA GLY A 280 -11.92 -23.42 16.19
C GLY A 280 -11.46 -24.59 15.32
N VAL A 281 -12.36 -25.50 14.92
CA VAL A 281 -12.03 -26.74 14.20
C VAL A 281 -11.70 -26.51 12.71
N TRP A 282 -11.88 -25.29 12.20
CA TRP A 282 -11.64 -24.97 10.80
C TRP A 282 -10.14 -25.03 10.46
N LYS A 283 -9.84 -25.76 9.38
CA LYS A 283 -8.51 -25.78 8.78
C LYS A 283 -8.50 -24.83 7.60
N SER A 284 -7.49 -23.96 7.57
CA SER A 284 -7.27 -23.05 6.45
C SER A 284 -7.26 -23.80 5.12
N GLU A 285 -8.03 -23.28 4.17
CA GLU A 285 -8.12 -23.79 2.80
C GLU A 285 -6.90 -23.38 1.97
N VAL A 286 -6.11 -22.42 2.47
CA VAL A 286 -4.91 -21.93 1.78
C VAL A 286 -3.67 -22.59 2.36
N MET A 287 -2.73 -22.93 1.48
CA MET A 287 -1.42 -23.45 1.85
C MET A 287 -0.37 -22.45 1.37
N TRP A 288 0.49 -22.01 2.28
CA TRP A 288 1.62 -21.17 1.89
C TRP A 288 2.56 -21.95 0.97
N CYS A 289 2.85 -21.39 -0.21
CA CYS A 289 3.71 -22.03 -1.20
C CYS A 289 5.19 -22.14 -0.76
N GLY A 290 5.60 -21.37 0.26
CA GLY A 290 6.96 -21.37 0.79
C GLY A 290 7.96 -20.63 -0.09
N TRP A 291 9.25 -20.72 0.29
CA TRP A 291 10.38 -20.23 -0.50
C TRP A 291 11.21 -21.41 -1.02
N PRO A 292 11.61 -21.44 -2.30
CA PRO A 292 11.25 -20.49 -3.36
C PRO A 292 9.76 -20.56 -3.72
N ASP A 293 9.15 -19.42 -4.01
CA ASP A 293 7.71 -19.28 -4.25
C ASP A 293 7.30 -19.55 -5.71
N GLY A 294 8.24 -20.03 -6.54
CA GLY A 294 8.01 -20.31 -7.95
C GLY A 294 7.68 -19.07 -8.80
N GLY A 295 7.89 -17.85 -8.30
CA GLY A 295 7.53 -16.61 -9.00
C GLY A 295 6.13 -16.07 -8.70
N VAL A 296 5.37 -16.70 -7.80
CA VAL A 296 4.01 -16.28 -7.41
C VAL A 296 3.98 -14.82 -6.95
N GLY A 297 4.95 -14.38 -6.15
CA GLY A 297 5.00 -12.99 -5.70
C GLY A 297 5.26 -12.00 -6.83
N SER A 298 6.11 -12.36 -7.79
CA SER A 298 6.33 -11.56 -9.00
C SER A 298 5.05 -11.46 -9.82
N GLN A 299 4.34 -12.58 -9.99
CA GLN A 299 3.08 -12.63 -10.72
C GLN A 299 2.00 -11.74 -10.09
N ALA A 300 1.86 -11.77 -8.76
CA ALA A 300 0.91 -10.95 -8.02
C ALA A 300 1.22 -9.45 -8.16
N TRP A 301 2.50 -9.08 -8.05
CA TRP A 301 2.96 -7.72 -8.28
C TRP A 301 2.65 -7.25 -9.70
N CYS A 302 3.02 -8.05 -10.71
CA CYS A 302 2.79 -7.73 -12.12
C CYS A 302 1.30 -7.65 -12.49
N THR A 303 0.42 -8.27 -11.70
CA THR A 303 -1.06 -8.23 -11.85
C THR A 303 -1.69 -7.02 -11.17
N GLY A 304 -0.93 -6.26 -10.37
CA GLY A 304 -1.42 -5.07 -9.67
C GLY A 304 -2.09 -5.35 -8.33
N TRP A 305 -1.79 -6.47 -7.68
CA TRP A 305 -2.34 -6.80 -6.35
C TRP A 305 -1.74 -5.96 -5.21
N GLU A 306 -0.67 -5.21 -5.49
CA GLU A 306 0.00 -4.33 -4.56
C GLU A 306 -0.06 -2.89 -5.04
N GLY A 307 -0.62 -2.01 -4.21
CA GLY A 307 -0.67 -0.58 -4.48
C GLY A 307 0.70 0.07 -4.26
N GLU A 308 0.98 1.15 -4.99
CA GLU A 308 2.14 2.00 -4.71
C GLU A 308 1.96 2.79 -3.42
N VAL A 309 0.71 3.11 -3.06
CA VAL A 309 0.34 3.79 -1.81
C VAL A 309 -0.78 3.02 -1.11
N GLY A 310 -0.73 2.98 0.23
CA GLY A 310 -1.74 2.32 1.05
C GLY A 310 -3.15 2.93 0.92
N SER A 311 -4.13 2.20 1.46
CA SER A 311 -5.53 2.66 1.51
C SER A 311 -5.69 3.90 2.40
N GLU A 312 -6.87 4.53 2.38
CA GLU A 312 -7.17 5.65 3.28
C GLU A 312 -7.00 5.24 4.76
N GLU A 313 -7.46 4.05 5.13
CA GLU A 313 -7.36 3.54 6.50
C GLU A 313 -5.89 3.36 6.93
N GLU A 314 -5.03 2.90 6.02
CA GLU A 314 -3.59 2.79 6.28
C GLU A 314 -2.93 4.16 6.40
N VAL A 315 -3.24 5.10 5.50
CA VAL A 315 -2.65 6.44 5.48
C VAL A 315 -3.08 7.25 6.71
N GLU A 316 -4.36 7.23 7.08
CA GLU A 316 -4.90 7.94 8.25
C GLU A 316 -4.31 7.36 9.55
N PHE A 317 -4.20 6.02 9.66
CA PHE A 317 -3.53 5.39 10.80
C PHE A 317 -2.05 5.81 10.89
N LEU A 318 -1.31 5.71 9.78
CA LEU A 318 0.11 6.08 9.77
C LEU A 318 0.31 7.57 10.09
N ALA A 319 -0.58 8.44 9.63
CA ALA A 319 -0.57 9.86 9.92
C ALA A 319 -0.88 10.13 11.41
N ALA A 320 -1.88 9.47 11.99
CA ALA A 320 -2.20 9.61 13.41
C ALA A 320 -1.04 9.16 14.31
N VAL A 321 -0.39 8.05 13.96
CA VAL A 321 0.81 7.61 14.68
C VAL A 321 1.95 8.61 14.52
N ALA A 322 2.15 9.20 13.34
CA ALA A 322 3.17 10.22 13.13
C ALA A 322 2.92 11.47 13.99
N VAL A 323 1.64 11.89 14.10
CA VAL A 323 1.24 12.99 14.98
C VAL A 323 1.56 12.65 16.43
N GLU A 324 1.19 11.45 16.90
CA GLU A 324 1.44 11.00 18.27
C GLU A 324 2.94 10.94 18.59
N GLU A 325 3.75 10.35 17.72
CA GLU A 325 5.20 10.26 17.87
C GLU A 325 5.85 11.66 17.95
N THR A 326 5.25 12.66 17.32
CA THR A 326 5.83 14.01 17.22
C THR A 326 5.20 15.03 18.16
N VAL A 327 4.32 14.63 19.09
CA VAL A 327 3.67 15.54 20.06
C VAL A 327 4.71 16.37 20.83
N GLY A 328 5.78 15.74 21.34
CA GLY A 328 6.87 16.42 22.05
C GLY A 328 7.70 17.36 21.16
N VAL A 329 7.82 17.04 19.87
CA VAL A 329 8.57 17.83 18.88
C VAL A 329 7.79 19.09 18.48
N LYS A 330 6.47 18.98 18.31
CA LYS A 330 5.59 20.08 17.84
C LYS A 330 5.41 21.17 18.89
N ALA A 331 5.40 20.81 20.18
CA ALA A 331 5.23 21.74 21.28
C ALA A 331 6.35 22.80 21.38
N GLU A 332 7.56 22.47 20.92
CA GLU A 332 8.76 23.28 21.17
C GLU A 332 9.11 24.26 20.03
N VAL A 333 8.60 24.01 18.82
CA VAL A 333 9.16 24.57 17.58
C VAL A 333 8.25 25.60 16.90
N GLY A 334 6.94 25.56 17.11
CA GLY A 334 6.02 26.29 16.25
C GLY A 334 6.18 25.92 14.76
N GLU A 335 5.70 26.78 13.86
CA GLU A 335 5.76 26.56 12.41
C GLU A 335 7.14 26.86 11.81
N LEU A 336 8.16 26.03 12.09
CA LEU A 336 9.34 25.98 11.22
C LEU A 336 8.94 25.62 9.78
N ASP A 337 9.55 26.30 8.81
CA ASP A 337 9.43 25.97 7.39
C ASP A 337 9.81 24.50 7.12
N PHE A 338 9.10 23.93 6.14
CA PHE A 338 9.20 22.53 5.77
C PHE A 338 10.64 22.14 5.34
N ALA A 339 11.29 22.96 4.50
CA ALA A 339 12.63 22.67 4.03
C ALA A 339 13.65 22.65 5.18
N VAL A 340 13.48 23.56 6.13
CA VAL A 340 14.32 23.64 7.34
C VAL A 340 14.17 22.37 8.19
N ARG A 341 12.94 21.90 8.42
CA ARG A 341 12.67 20.66 9.18
C ARG A 341 13.31 19.44 8.53
N SER A 342 13.19 19.28 7.21
CA SER A 342 13.79 18.14 6.50
C SER A 342 15.30 18.07 6.63
N HIS A 343 15.99 19.21 6.51
CA HIS A 343 17.45 19.28 6.66
C HIS A 343 17.89 18.96 8.09
N MET A 344 17.17 19.48 9.09
CA MET A 344 17.48 19.18 10.49
C MET A 344 17.25 17.69 10.81
N LEU A 345 16.18 17.10 10.28
CA LEU A 345 15.88 15.69 10.46
C LEU A 345 16.97 14.79 9.84
N LEU A 346 17.49 15.16 8.66
CA LEU A 346 18.65 14.48 8.05
C LEU A 346 19.89 14.57 8.94
N GLY A 347 20.14 15.72 9.56
CA GLY A 347 21.18 15.90 10.56
C GLY A 347 21.00 14.94 11.74
N VAL A 348 19.79 14.86 12.32
CA VAL A 348 19.50 13.94 13.42
C VAL A 348 19.64 12.47 13.01
N MET A 349 19.18 12.09 11.82
CA MET A 349 19.40 10.75 11.26
C MET A 349 20.90 10.43 11.11
N ARG A 350 21.72 11.42 10.75
CA ARG A 350 23.18 11.22 10.67
C ARG A 350 23.80 11.09 12.06
N ALA A 351 23.23 11.73 13.07
CA ALA A 351 23.68 11.57 14.45
C ALA A 351 23.38 10.17 14.99
N THR A 352 22.25 9.55 14.63
CA THR A 352 21.84 8.23 15.13
C THR A 352 22.72 7.07 14.65
N VAL A 353 23.42 7.21 13.51
CA VAL A 353 24.41 6.23 13.05
C VAL A 353 25.78 6.36 13.74
N LYS A 354 26.08 7.53 14.33
CA LYS A 354 27.33 7.76 15.09
C LYS A 354 27.28 7.10 16.47
N ARG A 355 28.43 6.76 17.05
CA ARG A 355 28.52 6.08 18.35
C ARG A 355 29.28 6.89 19.40
N GLY A 356 28.82 6.80 20.65
CA GLY A 356 29.45 7.41 21.82
C GLY A 356 29.75 8.90 21.62
N ARG A 357 30.98 9.30 21.94
CA ARG A 357 31.42 10.70 21.92
C ARG A 357 31.28 11.37 20.55
N GLU A 358 31.36 10.64 19.44
CA GLU A 358 31.19 11.21 18.10
C GLU A 358 29.74 11.67 17.83
N ARG A 359 28.76 10.97 18.41
CA ARG A 359 27.35 11.36 18.36
C ARG A 359 27.14 12.63 19.17
N ASP A 360 27.69 12.68 20.37
CA ASP A 360 27.53 13.82 21.29
C ASP A 360 28.12 15.09 20.69
N VAL A 361 29.37 15.03 20.21
CA VAL A 361 30.03 16.17 19.54
C VAL A 361 29.23 16.64 18.32
N PHE A 362 28.71 15.71 17.52
CA PHE A 362 27.94 16.07 16.34
C PHE A 362 26.58 16.70 16.68
N LEU A 363 25.92 16.24 17.75
CA LEU A 363 24.68 16.84 18.23
C LEU A 363 24.93 18.24 18.81
N GLU A 364 26.02 18.46 19.53
CA GLU A 364 26.42 19.79 20.01
C GLU A 364 26.74 20.76 18.87
N GLU A 365 27.43 20.29 17.82
CA GLU A 365 27.67 21.07 16.61
C GLU A 365 26.37 21.44 15.89
N LEU A 366 25.47 20.46 15.74
CA LEU A 366 24.16 20.67 15.13
C LEU A 366 23.32 21.67 15.94
N GLU A 367 23.32 21.56 17.26
CA GLU A 367 22.65 22.50 18.18
C GLU A 367 23.17 23.92 17.98
N ARG A 368 24.50 24.09 18.06
CA ARG A 368 25.15 25.40 17.89
C ARG A 368 24.80 26.03 16.55
N GLU A 369 24.77 25.24 15.48
CA GLU A 369 24.47 25.72 14.14
C GLU A 369 22.99 26.12 13.98
N MET A 370 22.08 25.35 14.58
CA MET A 370 20.65 25.68 14.60
C MET A 370 20.38 27.02 15.32
N VAL A 371 21.10 27.27 16.42
CA VAL A 371 21.01 28.52 17.19
C VAL A 371 21.66 29.67 16.42
N ARG A 372 22.87 29.46 15.88
CA ARG A 372 23.62 30.48 15.12
C ARG A 372 22.85 30.98 13.90
N THR A 373 22.12 30.09 13.23
CA THR A 373 21.31 30.42 12.05
C THR A 373 19.97 31.07 12.40
N GLY A 374 19.68 31.30 13.68
CA GLY A 374 18.43 31.90 14.16
C GLY A 374 17.21 31.03 13.90
N ARG A 375 17.40 29.73 13.63
CA ARG A 375 16.30 28.82 13.28
C ARG A 375 15.54 28.37 14.51
N ILE A 376 16.21 28.22 15.65
CA ILE A 376 15.63 27.88 16.96
C ILE A 376 16.37 28.65 18.07
N GLU A 377 15.67 29.00 19.16
CA GLU A 377 16.25 29.65 20.34
C GLU A 377 17.27 28.76 21.09
N GLU A 378 18.31 29.37 21.68
CA GLU A 378 19.45 28.71 22.35
C GLU A 378 19.07 27.75 23.49
N GLY A 379 17.91 27.92 24.12
CA GLY A 379 17.39 27.01 25.15
C GLY A 379 16.50 25.87 24.64
N ARG A 380 16.09 25.91 23.37
CA ARG A 380 15.12 24.96 22.77
C ARG A 380 15.79 23.95 21.84
N ALA A 381 16.92 24.30 21.23
CA ALA A 381 17.59 23.46 20.23
C ALA A 381 18.01 22.09 20.81
N GLY A 382 18.69 22.05 21.96
CA GLY A 382 19.08 20.78 22.58
C GLY A 382 17.92 19.91 23.01
N ARG A 383 16.79 20.50 23.46
CA ARG A 383 15.57 19.74 23.79
C ARG A 383 14.95 19.16 22.52
N TRP A 384 14.81 19.96 21.48
CA TRP A 384 14.31 19.52 20.18
C TRP A 384 15.12 18.36 19.62
N LEU A 385 16.46 18.48 19.65
CA LEU A 385 17.35 17.43 19.19
C LEU A 385 17.11 16.13 19.95
N ARG A 386 16.94 16.17 21.27
CA ARG A 386 16.62 14.97 22.08
C ARG A 386 15.28 14.35 21.70
N GLU A 387 14.24 15.16 21.54
CA GLU A 387 12.90 14.68 21.17
C GLU A 387 12.90 14.04 19.77
N VAL A 388 13.46 14.72 18.77
CA VAL A 388 13.53 14.20 17.40
C VAL A 388 14.43 12.97 17.32
N LEU A 389 15.51 12.93 18.08
CA LEU A 389 16.38 11.76 18.18
C LEU A 389 15.63 10.55 18.74
N GLY A 390 14.79 10.75 19.76
CA GLY A 390 13.92 9.70 20.30
C GLY A 390 12.93 9.14 19.27
N VAL A 391 12.38 10.01 18.40
CA VAL A 391 11.49 9.61 17.31
C VAL A 391 12.24 8.89 16.19
N VAL A 392 13.38 9.42 15.75
CA VAL A 392 14.11 8.99 14.55
C VAL A 392 15.00 7.76 14.80
N GLU A 393 15.52 7.58 16.01
CA GLU A 393 16.48 6.51 16.30
C GLU A 393 15.94 5.09 15.99
N PRO A 394 14.70 4.71 16.33
CA PRO A 394 14.13 3.42 15.94
C PRO A 394 14.15 3.17 14.42
N TYR A 395 13.96 4.22 13.63
CA TYR A 395 13.93 4.17 12.16
C TYR A 395 15.31 3.98 11.53
N VAL A 396 16.35 4.52 12.17
CA VAL A 396 17.73 4.48 11.65
C VAL A 396 18.51 3.26 12.15
N ARG A 397 18.05 2.59 13.21
CA ARG A 397 18.70 1.38 13.74
C ARG A 397 18.88 0.25 12.72
N ILE A 398 18.01 0.17 11.70
CA ILE A 398 18.15 -0.80 10.60
C ILE A 398 19.41 -0.59 9.75
N TRP A 399 20.02 0.60 9.79
CA TRP A 399 21.22 0.88 9.01
C TRP A 399 22.49 0.31 9.64
N GLU A 400 22.38 -0.40 10.77
CA GLU A 400 23.49 -1.09 11.46
C GLU A 400 24.69 -0.18 11.79
N GLY A 401 24.46 1.14 11.85
CA GLY A 401 25.49 2.15 12.08
C GLY A 401 26.22 2.62 10.82
N VAL A 402 25.75 2.25 9.63
CA VAL A 402 26.31 2.66 8.34
C VAL A 402 25.40 3.69 7.68
N TRP A 403 25.90 4.92 7.54
CA TRP A 403 25.19 5.94 6.74
C TRP A 403 25.22 5.55 5.26
N PRO A 404 24.08 5.55 4.53
CA PRO A 404 24.09 5.20 3.12
C PRO A 404 24.88 6.23 2.31
N ALA A 405 25.80 5.76 1.46
CA ALA A 405 26.78 6.60 0.79
C ALA A 405 26.13 7.45 -0.32
N THR A 406 25.23 6.84 -1.09
CA THR A 406 24.57 7.47 -2.23
C THR A 406 23.16 7.97 -1.92
N GLU A 407 22.67 8.92 -2.71
CA GLU A 407 21.28 9.37 -2.64
C GLU A 407 20.28 8.25 -2.96
N VAL A 408 20.65 7.33 -3.87
CA VAL A 408 19.82 6.17 -4.23
C VAL A 408 19.70 5.19 -3.06
N GLU A 409 20.80 4.89 -2.38
CA GLU A 409 20.78 4.04 -1.18
C GLU A 409 20.01 4.73 -0.04
N ARG A 410 20.22 6.04 0.14
CA ARG A 410 19.44 6.84 1.07
C ARG A 410 17.95 6.81 0.73
N GLY A 411 17.57 6.95 -0.54
CA GLY A 411 16.18 6.85 -1.02
C GLY A 411 15.54 5.50 -0.76
N ARG A 412 16.28 4.39 -0.90
CA ARG A 412 15.80 3.04 -0.53
C ARG A 412 15.62 2.89 0.98
N CYS A 413 16.53 3.45 1.78
CA CYS A 413 16.42 3.51 3.23
C CYS A 413 15.26 4.41 3.70
N TYR A 414 15.05 5.52 3.02
CA TYR A 414 13.91 6.41 3.20
C TYR A 414 12.62 5.79 2.69
N GLY A 415 12.63 4.86 1.74
CA GLY A 415 11.43 4.08 1.40
C GLY A 415 10.80 3.42 2.63
N GLY A 416 11.57 3.03 3.65
CA GLY A 416 11.05 2.53 4.93
C GLY A 416 10.61 3.61 5.95
N CYS A 417 11.05 4.86 5.78
CA CYS A 417 10.85 5.97 6.74
C CYS A 417 9.99 7.15 6.19
N CYS A 418 10.20 7.55 4.94
CA CYS A 418 9.57 8.66 4.22
C CYS A 418 8.11 8.42 3.80
N TRP A 419 7.62 7.18 3.77
CA TRP A 419 6.17 6.95 3.58
C TRP A 419 5.32 7.65 4.66
N ARG A 420 5.93 8.02 5.79
CA ARG A 420 5.23 8.67 6.91
C ARG A 420 5.37 10.20 6.98
N MET A 421 6.26 10.82 6.19
CA MET A 421 6.35 12.30 6.10
C MET A 421 5.71 12.87 4.81
N GLY A 422 5.32 12.01 3.87
CA GLY A 422 4.82 12.37 2.54
C GLY A 422 3.50 13.16 2.49
N SER A 423 2.67 13.11 3.54
CA SER A 423 1.35 13.78 3.54
C SER A 423 1.42 15.28 3.82
N SER A 424 2.59 15.82 4.17
CA SER A 424 2.86 17.27 4.28
C SER A 424 3.90 17.78 3.28
N LEU A 425 4.33 16.90 2.36
CA LEU A 425 5.51 17.04 1.52
C LEU A 425 5.21 17.32 0.03
N GLN A 426 3.99 17.77 -0.29
CA GLN A 426 3.67 18.23 -1.63
C GLN A 426 4.30 19.59 -1.89
N GLY A 427 5.47 19.59 -2.53
CA GLY A 427 6.03 20.78 -3.19
C GLY A 427 7.52 20.94 -2.98
N GLY A 428 8.33 20.15 -3.66
CA GLY A 428 9.78 20.37 -3.67
C GLY A 428 10.50 19.32 -4.48
N SER A 429 10.94 19.71 -5.67
CA SER A 429 11.94 18.95 -6.43
C SER A 429 13.17 18.77 -5.56
N PHE A 430 13.51 17.52 -5.19
CA PHE A 430 14.89 17.16 -4.84
C PHE A 430 15.72 17.22 -6.13
N ARG A 431 16.02 18.44 -6.58
CA ARG A 431 17.11 18.71 -7.50
C ARG A 431 17.97 19.78 -6.85
N GLN A 432 19.21 19.36 -6.53
CA GLN A 432 20.32 20.16 -6.02
C GLN A 432 20.16 20.63 -4.58
N PHE A 433 20.94 20.05 -3.65
CA PHE A 433 22.11 20.66 -2.99
C PHE A 433 22.84 19.63 -2.12
#